data_AF-A0A661P661-F1
#
_entry.id   AF-A0A661P661-F1
#
_cell.length_a   1.000
_cell.length_b   1.000
_cell.length_c   1.000
_cell.angle_alpha   90.00
_cell.angle_beta   90.00
_cell.angle_gamma   90.00
#
_symmetry.space_group_name_H-M   'P 1'
#
loop_
_entity.id
_entity.type
_entity.pdbx_description
1 polymer ?
#
loop_
_entity_poly.entity_id
_entity_poly.type
_entity_poly.pdbx_seq_one_letter_code
_entity_poly.pdbx_strand_id
1 'polypeptide(L)'
;MKSTLRNIAFTLALGTVLPGIAVGCGDGSDAAVQDVTQAEGRFELFKGEDGQHYFQLIAANGEQLLRSEGYVAVAGANNGIESVKTNAVIAEHFKVLEAQNGEYYFNLIAGNYQIIATSETYVTKAGAEQGVETVKRVAPEAVNAQAGGSGPKFESFEGADGQTYFRLRAGNGEIVLQSEGYASPSGADGGIESVKNHGTEPANFEILEAQNGQHYFTVVASNNETIGRGELYVSKYNAERGAETVRRIIRELTDVAAGDDAIQTAVEAVVTGADYTSEADYP
;
A
#
# COMPACT_ATOMS: atom_id res chain seq x y z
N MET A 1 -27.57 -7.94 29.40
CA MET A 1 -26.82 -6.78 29.94
C MET A 1 -26.24 -6.04 28.74
N LYS A 2 -26.56 -4.76 28.62
CA LYS A 2 -26.28 -3.88 27.48
C LYS A 2 -24.79 -3.53 27.45
N SER A 3 -24.08 -3.75 26.35
CA SER A 3 -22.79 -3.10 26.11
C SER A 3 -22.99 -1.89 25.20
N THR A 4 -22.28 -0.83 25.56
CA THR A 4 -22.50 0.56 25.19
C THR A 4 -21.74 0.87 23.91
N LEU A 5 -22.45 1.35 22.88
CA LEU A 5 -21.87 2.00 21.71
C LEU A 5 -21.16 3.30 22.14
N ARG A 6 -19.88 3.43 21.79
CA ARG A 6 -19.14 4.71 21.89
C ARG A 6 -19.10 5.34 20.50
N ASN A 7 -20.02 6.27 20.26
CA ASN A 7 -19.91 7.25 19.18
C ASN A 7 -18.82 8.26 19.54
N ILE A 8 -17.77 8.35 18.73
CA ILE A 8 -16.82 9.48 18.79
C ILE A 8 -17.16 10.39 17.61
N ALA A 9 -17.82 11.49 17.92
CA ALA A 9 -18.03 12.61 17.01
C ALA A 9 -16.74 13.47 17.00
N PHE A 10 -16.20 13.75 15.81
CA PHE A 10 -15.14 14.74 15.64
C PHE A 10 -15.76 16.08 15.22
N THR A 11 -15.56 17.09 16.07
CA THR A 11 -16.05 18.46 15.90
C THR A 11 -15.04 19.27 15.10
N LEU A 12 -15.53 19.93 14.04
CA LEU A 12 -14.82 20.95 13.25
C LEU A 12 -14.70 22.25 14.06
N ALA A 13 -13.49 22.79 14.23
CA ALA A 13 -13.28 24.12 14.80
C ALA A 13 -12.71 25.07 13.74
N LEU A 14 -13.56 26.01 13.31
CA LEU A 14 -13.20 27.18 12.52
C LEU A 14 -12.65 28.26 13.47
N GLY A 15 -11.47 28.82 13.20
CA GLY A 15 -10.85 29.88 14.00
C GLY A 15 -10.35 31.03 13.14
N THR A 16 -10.83 32.23 13.43
CA THR A 16 -10.79 33.48 12.64
C THR A 16 -9.49 34.30 12.73
N VAL A 17 -9.32 35.17 11.73
CA VAL A 17 -8.28 36.20 11.46
C VAL A 17 -8.27 37.39 12.46
N LEU A 18 -7.12 38.08 12.62
CA LEU A 18 -6.85 39.56 12.57
C LEU A 18 -5.49 39.95 13.28
N PRO A 19 -4.92 41.19 13.22
CA PRO A 19 -3.98 41.69 12.20
C PRO A 19 -2.70 42.44 12.70
N GLY A 20 -1.68 42.61 11.83
CA GLY A 20 -0.63 43.66 11.85
C GLY A 20 0.47 43.58 12.95
N ILE A 21 1.69 44.13 12.85
CA ILE A 21 2.40 45.04 11.93
C ILE A 21 3.90 44.91 12.29
N ALA A 22 4.84 44.95 11.33
CA ALA A 22 6.04 45.83 11.38
C ALA A 22 7.06 45.48 10.28
N VAL A 23 7.45 46.53 9.58
CA VAL A 23 8.40 46.62 8.47
C VAL A 23 9.84 46.46 8.98
N GLY A 24 10.62 45.61 8.32
CA GLY A 24 12.08 45.59 8.40
C GLY A 24 12.64 45.39 7.00
N CYS A 25 13.28 46.43 6.46
CA CYS A 25 13.93 46.39 5.15
C CYS A 25 15.10 45.39 5.15
N GLY A 26 15.09 44.45 4.20
CA GLY A 26 16.19 43.54 3.89
C GLY A 26 16.20 43.28 2.40
N ASP A 27 17.28 43.70 1.76
CA ASP A 27 17.55 43.76 0.33
C ASP A 27 17.78 42.36 -0.28
N GLY A 28 17.27 42.15 -1.49
CA GLY A 28 17.76 41.19 -2.48
C GLY A 28 17.91 39.72 -2.08
N SER A 29 16.87 38.92 -2.32
CA SER A 29 16.97 37.76 -3.22
C SER A 29 15.58 37.12 -3.35
N ASP A 30 15.29 36.73 -4.59
CA ASP A 30 14.03 36.17 -5.03
C ASP A 30 13.40 35.18 -4.05
N ALA A 31 12.08 35.29 -3.98
CA ALA A 31 11.18 34.28 -3.45
C ALA A 31 11.52 32.92 -4.09
N ALA A 32 12.27 32.10 -3.38
CA ALA A 32 12.14 30.66 -3.46
C ALA A 32 10.78 30.31 -2.83
N VAL A 33 9.71 30.54 -3.58
CA VAL A 33 8.50 29.73 -3.46
C VAL A 33 9.01 28.30 -3.55
N GLN A 34 8.81 27.53 -2.48
CA GLN A 34 9.11 26.11 -2.49
C GLN A 34 8.32 25.50 -3.64
N ASP A 35 9.05 25.19 -4.71
CA ASP A 35 8.53 24.55 -5.91
C ASP A 35 7.96 23.19 -5.48
N VAL A 36 6.63 23.10 -5.55
CA VAL A 36 5.85 21.95 -5.12
C VAL A 36 5.98 20.87 -6.19
N THR A 37 7.16 20.30 -6.38
CA THR A 37 7.36 19.10 -7.20
C THR A 37 7.15 17.84 -6.36
N GLN A 38 6.00 17.77 -5.69
CA GLN A 38 5.49 16.56 -5.01
C GLN A 38 4.43 15.84 -5.88
N ALA A 39 4.60 15.92 -7.20
CA ALA A 39 3.72 15.33 -8.20
C ALA A 39 4.46 14.27 -9.01
N GLU A 40 5.06 13.28 -8.36
CA GLU A 40 5.51 12.08 -9.06
C GLU A 40 4.91 10.83 -8.41
N GLY A 41 3.70 10.50 -8.85
CA GLY A 41 3.25 9.11 -8.79
C GLY A 41 3.86 8.30 -9.93
N ARG A 42 3.67 6.99 -9.88
CA ARG A 42 4.13 6.09 -10.95
C ARG A 42 3.11 5.01 -11.24
N PHE A 43 3.01 4.63 -12.50
CA PHE A 43 2.39 3.38 -12.91
C PHE A 43 3.40 2.26 -12.78
N GLU A 44 3.11 1.23 -11.99
CA GLU A 44 3.93 0.03 -11.90
C GLU A 44 3.26 -1.10 -12.68
N LEU A 45 3.91 -1.58 -13.74
CA LEU A 45 3.47 -2.72 -14.54
C LEU A 45 4.03 -4.02 -13.97
N PHE A 46 3.19 -5.03 -13.76
CA PHE A 46 3.60 -6.36 -13.32
C PHE A 46 2.88 -7.48 -14.07
N LYS A 47 3.35 -8.70 -13.87
CA LYS A 47 2.72 -9.93 -14.37
C LYS A 47 2.15 -10.72 -13.20
N GLY A 48 0.84 -10.94 -13.19
CA GLY A 48 0.17 -11.74 -12.16
C GLY A 48 0.51 -13.23 -12.26
N GLU A 49 0.17 -14.00 -11.23
CA GLU A 49 0.36 -15.46 -11.22
C GLU A 49 -0.48 -16.17 -12.31
N ASP A 50 -1.56 -15.54 -12.76
CA ASP A 50 -2.39 -16.01 -13.88
C ASP A 50 -1.76 -15.78 -15.27
N GLY A 51 -0.60 -15.14 -15.30
CA GLY A 51 0.15 -14.85 -16.51
C GLY A 51 -0.30 -13.59 -17.26
N GLN A 52 -1.32 -12.88 -16.77
CA GLN A 52 -1.78 -11.62 -17.32
C GLN A 52 -0.92 -10.45 -16.83
N HIS A 53 -1.01 -9.33 -17.53
CA HIS A 53 -0.31 -8.10 -17.23
C HIS A 53 -1.25 -7.12 -16.54
N TYR A 54 -0.78 -6.48 -15.48
CA TYR A 54 -1.53 -5.53 -14.68
C TYR A 54 -0.70 -4.27 -14.51
N PHE A 55 -1.38 -3.16 -14.26
CA PHE A 55 -0.71 -1.97 -13.74
C PHE A 55 -1.43 -1.47 -12.48
N GLN A 56 -0.67 -0.79 -11.63
CA GLN A 56 -1.17 -0.05 -10.47
C GLN A 56 -0.61 1.37 -10.49
N LEU A 57 -1.44 2.35 -10.10
CA LEU A 57 -0.99 3.73 -9.90
C LEU A 57 -0.63 3.92 -8.44
N ILE A 58 0.63 4.24 -8.18
CA ILE A 58 1.16 4.49 -6.84
C ILE A 58 1.44 5.99 -6.70
N ALA A 59 0.88 6.61 -5.66
CA ALA A 59 1.18 7.99 -5.30
C ALA A 59 2.62 8.16 -4.78
N ALA A 60 3.08 9.41 -4.69
CA ALA A 60 4.43 9.72 -4.20
C ALA A 60 4.68 9.22 -2.77
N ASN A 61 3.65 9.22 -1.91
CA ASN A 61 3.70 8.67 -0.55
C ASN A 61 3.71 7.12 -0.52
N GLY A 62 3.54 6.44 -1.65
CA GLY A 62 3.50 4.98 -1.73
C GLY A 62 2.09 4.38 -1.71
N GLU A 63 1.04 5.18 -1.49
CA GLU A 63 -0.35 4.73 -1.50
C GLU A 63 -0.77 4.22 -2.89
N GLN A 64 -1.47 3.09 -2.93
CA GLN A 64 -2.05 2.59 -4.17
C GLN A 64 -3.38 3.32 -4.45
N LEU A 65 -3.42 4.06 -5.54
CA LEU A 65 -4.59 4.83 -5.93
C LEU A 65 -5.57 4.01 -6.78
N LEU A 66 -5.04 3.18 -7.69
CA LEU A 66 -5.81 2.43 -8.68
C LEU A 66 -5.07 1.15 -9.09
N ARG A 67 -5.81 0.10 -9.44
CA ARG A 67 -5.32 -1.11 -10.09
C ARG A 67 -6.16 -1.42 -11.35
N SER A 68 -5.50 -1.92 -12.38
CA SER A 68 -6.15 -2.34 -13.62
C SER A 68 -6.74 -3.74 -13.54
N GLU A 69 -7.60 -4.07 -14.50
CA GLU A 69 -7.88 -5.47 -14.84
C GLU A 69 -6.67 -6.14 -15.54
N GLY A 70 -6.75 -7.46 -15.73
CA GLY A 70 -5.70 -8.24 -16.40
C GLY A 70 -5.71 -8.05 -17.92
N TYR A 71 -4.53 -7.86 -18.51
CA TYR A 71 -4.31 -7.76 -19.94
C TYR A 71 -3.51 -8.96 -20.44
N VAL A 72 -3.91 -9.52 -21.59
CA VAL A 72 -3.19 -10.65 -22.22
C VAL A 72 -1.78 -10.28 -22.68
N ALA A 73 -1.52 -8.99 -22.96
CA ALA A 73 -0.23 -8.52 -23.46
C ALA A 73 0.19 -7.19 -22.81
N VAL A 74 1.50 -7.01 -22.63
CA VAL A 74 2.13 -5.76 -22.13
C VAL A 74 1.67 -4.54 -22.92
N ALA A 75 1.57 -4.65 -24.25
CA ALA A 75 1.10 -3.54 -25.09
C ALA A 75 -0.35 -3.11 -24.74
N GLY A 76 -1.21 -4.06 -24.38
CA GLY A 76 -2.56 -3.77 -23.91
C GLY A 76 -2.56 -3.03 -22.58
N ALA A 77 -1.75 -3.48 -21.62
CA ALA A 77 -1.60 -2.79 -20.34
C ALA A 77 -1.04 -1.36 -20.49
N ASN A 78 -0.05 -1.16 -21.37
CA ASN A 78 0.47 0.17 -21.68
C ASN A 78 -0.61 1.08 -22.30
N ASN A 79 -1.42 0.57 -23.22
CA ASN A 79 -2.57 1.33 -23.76
C ASN A 79 -3.59 1.65 -22.65
N GLY A 80 -3.78 0.74 -21.70
CA GLY A 80 -4.60 0.96 -20.51
C GLY A 80 -4.06 2.12 -19.65
N ILE A 81 -2.75 2.19 -19.43
CA ILE A 81 -2.11 3.31 -18.73
C ILE A 81 -2.37 4.63 -19.45
N GLU A 82 -2.14 4.71 -20.76
CA GLU A 82 -2.40 5.92 -21.54
C GLU A 82 -3.88 6.32 -21.51
N SER A 83 -4.77 5.33 -21.51
CA SER A 83 -6.20 5.56 -21.30
C SER A 83 -6.48 6.14 -19.91
N VAL A 84 -5.86 5.62 -18.85
CA VAL A 84 -6.02 6.19 -17.50
C VAL A 84 -5.54 7.64 -17.47
N LYS A 85 -4.35 7.94 -18.00
CA LYS A 85 -3.82 9.33 -18.07
C LYS A 85 -4.79 10.29 -18.75
N THR A 86 -5.34 9.87 -19.89
CA THR A 86 -6.26 10.69 -20.70
C THR A 86 -7.61 10.90 -20.00
N ASN A 87 -8.16 9.86 -19.37
CA ASN A 87 -9.50 9.90 -18.79
C ASN A 87 -9.50 10.42 -17.35
N ALA A 88 -8.36 10.37 -16.64
CA ALA A 88 -8.25 10.82 -15.26
C ALA A 88 -8.52 12.31 -15.08
N VAL A 89 -8.46 13.15 -16.11
CA VAL A 89 -8.79 14.58 -16.00
C VAL A 89 -10.29 14.87 -16.18
N ILE A 90 -11.10 13.85 -16.51
CA ILE A 90 -12.53 13.98 -16.81
C ILE A 90 -13.35 13.50 -15.61
N ALA A 91 -14.00 14.42 -14.89
CA ALA A 91 -14.73 14.11 -13.67
C ALA A 91 -15.84 13.08 -13.88
N GLU A 92 -16.53 13.14 -15.03
CA GLU A 92 -17.65 12.26 -15.38
C GLU A 92 -17.23 10.80 -15.57
N HIS A 93 -15.93 10.53 -15.75
CA HIS A 93 -15.39 9.18 -15.93
C HIS A 93 -15.09 8.48 -14.60
N PHE A 94 -15.18 9.19 -13.47
CA PHE A 94 -15.13 8.56 -12.17
C PHE A 94 -16.54 8.13 -11.74
N LYS A 95 -16.64 6.90 -11.25
CA LYS A 95 -17.86 6.34 -10.66
C LYS A 95 -17.57 5.95 -9.22
N VAL A 96 -17.86 6.84 -8.28
CA VAL A 96 -17.84 6.52 -6.84
C VAL A 96 -19.04 5.65 -6.52
N LEU A 97 -18.78 4.49 -5.94
CA LEU A 97 -19.71 3.41 -5.68
C LEU A 97 -19.62 3.01 -4.21
N GLU A 98 -20.73 2.60 -3.63
CA GLU A 98 -20.76 1.97 -2.32
C GLU A 98 -20.71 0.45 -2.53
N ALA A 99 -19.71 -0.20 -1.97
CA ALA A 99 -19.64 -1.65 -1.87
C ALA A 99 -20.69 -2.13 -0.88
N GLN A 100 -21.15 -3.37 -1.04
CA GLN A 100 -22.23 -3.84 -0.18
C GLN A 100 -21.83 -3.89 1.31
N ASN A 101 -20.53 -4.02 1.64
CA ASN A 101 -20.05 -3.92 3.02
C ASN A 101 -20.13 -2.51 3.63
N GLY A 102 -20.64 -1.51 2.90
CA GLY A 102 -20.75 -0.11 3.33
C GLY A 102 -19.49 0.72 3.12
N GLU A 103 -18.41 0.12 2.63
CA GLU A 103 -17.22 0.85 2.19
C GLU A 103 -17.47 1.46 0.79
N TYR A 104 -16.64 2.42 0.39
CA TYR A 104 -16.75 3.15 -0.86
C TYR A 104 -15.54 2.88 -1.74
N TYR A 105 -15.72 2.81 -3.05
CA TYR A 105 -14.62 2.70 -4.00
C TYR A 105 -14.97 3.53 -5.24
N PHE A 106 -14.05 3.65 -6.18
CA PHE A 106 -14.36 4.27 -7.46
C PHE A 106 -13.76 3.51 -8.63
N ASN A 107 -14.51 3.50 -9.73
CA ASN A 107 -14.02 3.04 -11.03
C ASN A 107 -13.68 4.24 -11.89
N LEU A 108 -12.58 4.15 -12.63
CA LEU A 108 -12.29 5.02 -13.77
C LEU A 108 -12.70 4.30 -15.06
N ILE A 109 -13.50 4.97 -15.89
CA ILE A 109 -13.95 4.43 -17.18
C ILE A 109 -13.31 5.15 -18.36
N ALA A 110 -13.15 4.45 -19.48
CA ALA A 110 -12.80 5.05 -20.76
C ALA A 110 -14.04 5.60 -21.49
N GLY A 111 -13.84 6.37 -22.56
CA GLY A 111 -14.93 6.93 -23.37
C GLY A 111 -15.86 5.90 -24.03
N ASN A 112 -15.47 4.63 -24.08
CA ASN A 112 -16.30 3.51 -24.51
C ASN A 112 -17.04 2.82 -23.34
N TYR A 113 -17.05 3.43 -22.15
CA TYR A 113 -17.67 2.96 -20.91
C TYR A 113 -17.05 1.69 -20.28
N GLN A 114 -15.92 1.20 -20.78
CA GLN A 114 -15.20 0.12 -20.13
C GLN A 114 -14.48 0.62 -18.87
N ILE A 115 -14.50 -0.19 -17.81
CA ILE A 115 -13.66 0.05 -16.62
C ILE A 115 -12.21 -0.18 -17.02
N ILE A 116 -11.36 0.81 -16.77
CA ILE A 116 -9.92 0.74 -17.07
C ILE A 116 -9.07 0.62 -15.80
N ALA A 117 -9.60 1.07 -14.66
CA ALA A 117 -9.00 0.86 -13.36
C ALA A 117 -10.04 1.02 -12.23
N THR A 118 -9.77 0.36 -11.11
CA THR A 118 -10.60 0.35 -9.90
C THR A 118 -9.74 0.72 -8.70
N SER A 119 -10.27 1.55 -7.80
CA SER A 119 -9.58 1.90 -6.55
C SER A 119 -9.66 0.78 -5.52
N GLU A 120 -8.89 0.92 -4.44
CA GLU A 120 -9.19 0.19 -3.21
C GLU A 120 -10.49 0.71 -2.57
N THR A 121 -10.97 0.02 -1.53
CA THR A 121 -12.12 0.47 -0.75
C THR A 121 -11.69 1.45 0.34
N TYR A 122 -12.58 2.39 0.62
CA TYR A 122 -12.46 3.47 1.59
C TYR A 122 -13.59 3.35 2.60
N VAL A 123 -13.30 3.59 3.88
CA VAL A 123 -14.34 3.53 4.94
C VAL A 123 -15.43 4.59 4.74
N THR A 124 -15.10 5.71 4.09
CA THR A 124 -16.04 6.82 3.89
C THR A 124 -16.09 7.28 2.43
N LYS A 125 -17.26 7.77 2.01
CA LYS A 125 -17.45 8.36 0.69
C LYS A 125 -16.49 9.53 0.43
N ALA A 126 -16.30 10.39 1.43
CA ALA A 126 -15.38 11.53 1.33
C ALA A 126 -13.93 11.07 1.10
N GLY A 127 -13.51 9.95 1.70
CA GLY A 127 -12.21 9.34 1.44
C GLY A 127 -12.07 8.89 -0.02
N ALA A 128 -13.08 8.21 -0.57
CA ALA A 128 -13.10 7.83 -1.98
C ALA A 128 -13.07 9.06 -2.91
N GLU A 129 -13.81 10.13 -2.61
CA GLU A 129 -13.80 11.38 -3.37
C GLU A 129 -12.43 12.07 -3.32
N GLN A 130 -11.74 12.05 -2.17
CA GLN A 130 -10.36 12.54 -2.06
C GLN A 130 -9.36 11.69 -2.86
N GLY A 131 -9.58 10.37 -2.91
CA GLY A 131 -8.84 9.46 -3.78
C GLY A 131 -8.99 9.83 -5.26
N VAL A 132 -10.22 10.15 -5.71
CA VAL A 132 -10.49 10.65 -7.06
C VAL A 132 -9.70 11.93 -7.36
N GLU A 133 -9.73 12.92 -6.47
CA GLU A 133 -8.96 14.17 -6.66
C GLU A 133 -7.45 13.92 -6.70
N THR A 134 -6.96 12.94 -5.95
CA THR A 134 -5.56 12.52 -5.99
C THR A 134 -5.21 11.88 -7.33
N VAL A 135 -6.05 10.97 -7.85
CA VAL A 135 -5.85 10.37 -9.18
C VAL A 135 -5.87 11.43 -10.27
N LYS A 136 -6.83 12.37 -10.25
CA LYS A 136 -6.94 13.47 -11.23
C LYS A 136 -5.65 14.28 -11.34
N ARG A 137 -4.99 14.51 -10.20
CA ARG A 137 -3.72 15.25 -10.12
C ARG A 137 -2.51 14.40 -10.49
N VAL A 138 -2.46 13.15 -10.04
CA VAL A 138 -1.26 12.31 -10.12
C VAL A 138 -1.16 11.55 -11.43
N ALA A 139 -2.27 10.99 -11.92
CA ALA A 139 -2.25 10.09 -13.07
C ALA A 139 -1.68 10.73 -14.35
N PRO A 140 -2.04 11.96 -14.75
CA PRO A 140 -1.56 12.54 -16.01
C PRO A 140 -0.03 12.66 -16.10
N GLU A 141 0.62 12.97 -14.97
CA GLU A 141 2.06 13.21 -14.88
C GLU A 141 2.83 11.97 -14.39
N ALA A 142 2.14 10.88 -14.03
CA ALA A 142 2.78 9.71 -13.47
C ALA A 142 3.72 9.02 -14.48
N VAL A 143 4.93 8.72 -14.02
CA VAL A 143 5.92 7.99 -14.81
C VAL A 143 5.60 6.51 -14.89
N ASN A 144 6.01 5.83 -15.96
CA ASN A 144 5.80 4.39 -16.10
C ASN A 144 7.03 3.62 -15.61
N ALA A 145 6.83 2.59 -14.79
CA ALA A 145 7.86 1.73 -14.23
C ALA A 145 7.44 0.25 -14.29
N GLN A 146 8.40 -0.68 -14.20
CA GLN A 146 8.11 -2.09 -13.96
C GLN A 146 8.04 -2.33 -12.46
N ALA A 147 6.98 -2.99 -11.98
CA ALA A 147 6.91 -3.49 -10.61
C ALA A 147 7.76 -4.75 -10.52
N GLY A 148 8.85 -4.73 -9.74
CA GLY A 148 9.64 -5.93 -9.43
C GLY A 148 11.15 -5.77 -9.64
N GLY A 149 11.89 -6.78 -9.16
CA GLY A 149 13.34 -6.88 -9.32
C GLY A 149 14.15 -7.11 -8.05
N SER A 150 13.53 -7.10 -6.86
CA SER A 150 14.26 -7.19 -5.58
C SER A 150 13.71 -8.26 -4.62
N GLY A 151 12.91 -9.21 -5.12
CA GLY A 151 12.27 -10.22 -4.28
C GLY A 151 11.06 -9.68 -3.50
N PRO A 152 10.38 -10.54 -2.73
CA PRO A 152 9.29 -10.10 -1.88
C PRO A 152 9.81 -9.18 -0.75
N LYS A 153 8.95 -8.30 -0.26
CA LYS A 153 9.27 -7.42 0.88
C LYS A 153 8.04 -6.81 1.53
N PHE A 154 8.18 -6.43 2.79
CA PHE A 154 7.25 -5.51 3.44
C PHE A 154 7.65 -4.07 3.14
N GLU A 155 6.66 -3.21 2.92
CA GLU A 155 6.83 -1.77 2.71
C GLU A 155 5.85 -1.01 3.61
N SER A 156 6.36 -0.09 4.43
CA SER A 156 5.53 0.82 5.22
C SER A 156 5.37 2.16 4.50
N PHE A 157 4.20 2.80 4.65
CA PHE A 157 3.90 4.11 4.07
C PHE A 157 2.90 4.89 4.92
N GLU A 158 2.87 6.22 4.76
CA GLU A 158 1.88 7.09 5.42
C GLU A 158 0.73 7.38 4.44
N GLY A 159 -0.48 7.04 4.85
CA GLY A 159 -1.70 7.34 4.09
C GLY A 159 -2.08 8.82 4.16
N ALA A 160 -2.95 9.28 3.26
CA ALA A 160 -3.45 10.65 3.27
C ALA A 160 -4.19 11.05 4.57
N ASP A 161 -4.59 10.08 5.39
CA ASP A 161 -5.19 10.26 6.70
C ASP A 161 -4.16 10.44 7.85
N GLY A 162 -2.87 10.39 7.54
CA GLY A 162 -1.76 10.49 8.50
C GLY A 162 -1.51 9.21 9.31
N GLN A 163 -2.20 8.11 9.00
CA GLN A 163 -1.93 6.81 9.60
C GLN A 163 -0.79 6.11 8.86
N THR A 164 -0.04 5.27 9.57
CA THR A 164 0.98 4.41 8.96
C THR A 164 0.36 3.08 8.57
N TYR A 165 0.60 2.65 7.34
CA TYR A 165 0.20 1.36 6.81
C TYR A 165 1.44 0.55 6.46
N PHE A 166 1.28 -0.76 6.33
CA PHE A 166 2.24 -1.59 5.63
C PHE A 166 1.55 -2.49 4.62
N ARG A 167 2.33 -2.96 3.65
CA ARG A 167 1.90 -3.94 2.67
C ARG A 167 2.96 -5.00 2.43
N LEU A 168 2.53 -6.17 1.98
CA LEU A 168 3.39 -7.20 1.44
C LEU A 168 3.39 -7.12 -0.08
N ARG A 169 4.58 -6.92 -0.64
CA ARG A 169 4.82 -6.97 -2.07
C ARG A 169 5.45 -8.31 -2.43
N ALA A 170 4.89 -8.99 -3.42
CA ALA A 170 5.45 -10.21 -4.01
C ALA A 170 6.67 -9.90 -4.90
N GLY A 171 7.46 -10.90 -5.26
CA GLY A 171 8.67 -10.71 -6.06
C GLY A 171 8.43 -10.16 -7.48
N ASN A 172 7.23 -10.40 -8.03
CA ASN A 172 6.75 -9.80 -9.29
C ASN A 172 6.26 -8.35 -9.12
N GLY A 173 6.37 -7.78 -7.91
CA GLY A 173 5.93 -6.43 -7.58
C GLY A 173 4.43 -6.29 -7.27
N GLU A 174 3.64 -7.36 -7.32
CA GLU A 174 2.22 -7.32 -6.95
C GLU A 174 2.05 -7.06 -5.45
N ILE A 175 1.09 -6.21 -5.09
CA ILE A 175 0.68 -6.00 -3.70
C ILE A 175 -0.33 -7.07 -3.33
N VAL A 176 0.02 -7.96 -2.40
CA VAL A 176 -0.76 -9.17 -2.08
C VAL A 176 -1.40 -9.15 -0.69
N LEU A 177 -0.97 -8.23 0.18
CA LEU A 177 -1.51 -8.04 1.51
C LEU A 177 -1.34 -6.57 1.91
N GLN A 178 -2.34 -5.98 2.56
CA GLN A 178 -2.27 -4.65 3.16
C GLN A 178 -2.79 -4.66 4.60
N SER A 179 -2.20 -3.85 5.46
CA SER A 179 -2.62 -3.69 6.84
C SER A 179 -3.77 -2.70 7.00
N GLU A 180 -4.35 -2.67 8.20
CA GLU A 180 -5.11 -1.51 8.66
C GLU A 180 -4.17 -0.35 9.01
N GLY A 181 -4.74 0.83 9.28
CA GLY A 181 -3.99 2.02 9.68
C GLY A 181 -3.49 1.94 11.12
N TYR A 182 -2.22 2.25 11.33
CA TYR A 182 -1.58 2.37 12.63
C TYR A 182 -1.35 3.83 13.00
N ALA A 183 -1.44 4.14 14.30
CA ALA A 183 -1.18 5.48 14.81
C ALA A 183 0.31 5.89 14.75
N SER A 184 1.23 4.96 14.50
CA SER A 184 2.67 5.23 14.44
C SER A 184 3.45 4.22 13.60
N PRO A 185 4.65 4.59 13.10
CA PRO A 185 5.54 3.68 12.39
C PRO A 185 5.92 2.43 13.21
N SER A 186 6.25 2.61 14.48
CA SER A 186 6.58 1.49 15.37
C SER A 186 5.39 0.52 15.56
N GLY A 187 4.16 1.02 15.50
CA GLY A 187 2.97 0.17 15.50
C GLY A 187 2.88 -0.69 14.24
N ALA A 188 3.15 -0.10 13.07
CA ALA A 188 3.20 -0.83 11.80
C ALA A 188 4.33 -1.88 11.79
N ASP A 189 5.51 -1.56 12.35
CA ASP A 189 6.62 -2.51 12.49
C ASP A 189 6.21 -3.72 13.34
N GLY A 190 5.55 -3.51 14.48
CA GLY A 190 4.99 -4.59 15.30
C GLY A 190 3.90 -5.39 14.56
N GLY A 191 3.11 -4.74 13.71
CA GLY A 191 2.16 -5.40 12.82
C GLY A 191 2.85 -6.32 11.81
N ILE A 192 3.94 -5.87 11.19
CA ILE A 192 4.77 -6.68 10.28
C ILE A 192 5.34 -7.90 11.01
N GLU A 193 5.88 -7.72 12.22
CA GLU A 193 6.37 -8.84 13.04
C GLU A 193 5.25 -9.84 13.35
N SER A 194 4.05 -9.35 13.68
CA SER A 194 2.89 -10.20 13.90
C SER A 194 2.55 -11.01 12.65
N VAL A 195 2.56 -10.39 11.46
CA VAL A 195 2.32 -11.10 10.19
C VAL A 195 3.39 -12.15 9.92
N LYS A 196 4.66 -11.86 10.20
CA LYS A 196 5.75 -12.85 10.08
C LYS A 196 5.57 -14.04 11.03
N ASN A 197 5.15 -13.79 12.27
CA ASN A 197 5.00 -14.82 13.30
C ASN A 197 3.75 -15.69 13.11
N HIS A 198 2.66 -15.14 12.57
CA HIS A 198 1.38 -15.84 12.47
C HIS A 198 1.01 -16.23 11.03
N GLY A 199 1.47 -15.48 10.04
CA GLY A 199 1.11 -15.64 8.63
C GLY A 199 1.79 -16.79 7.90
N THR A 200 2.55 -17.63 8.60
CA THR A 200 3.08 -18.91 8.07
C THR A 200 2.12 -20.08 8.27
N GLU A 201 1.18 -19.94 9.21
CA GLU A 201 0.23 -20.97 9.62
C GLU A 201 -1.08 -20.89 8.80
N PRO A 202 -1.48 -21.95 8.07
CA PRO A 202 -2.70 -21.94 7.27
C PRO A 202 -3.97 -21.63 8.07
N ALA A 203 -4.00 -22.00 9.36
CA ALA A 203 -5.15 -21.78 10.24
C ALA A 203 -5.42 -20.30 10.55
N ASN A 204 -4.44 -19.44 10.34
CA ASN A 204 -4.54 -18.00 10.60
C ASN A 204 -5.03 -17.22 9.37
N PHE A 205 -5.42 -17.91 8.29
CA PHE A 205 -6.04 -17.30 7.11
C PHE A 205 -7.54 -17.58 7.11
N GLU A 206 -8.33 -16.53 7.25
CA GLU A 206 -9.78 -16.62 7.19
C GLU A 206 -10.27 -16.20 5.80
N ILE A 207 -11.00 -17.08 5.11
CA ILE A 207 -11.63 -16.76 3.83
C ILE A 207 -13.03 -16.22 4.09
N LEU A 208 -13.26 -14.97 3.69
CA LEU A 208 -14.48 -14.23 3.95
C LEU A 208 -15.18 -13.90 2.63
N GLU A 209 -16.50 -13.77 2.68
CA GLU A 209 -17.31 -13.29 1.56
C GLU A 209 -17.76 -11.86 1.88
N ALA A 210 -17.32 -10.91 1.05
CA ALA A 210 -17.83 -9.56 1.08
C ALA A 210 -19.29 -9.58 0.63
N GLN A 211 -20.09 -8.64 1.11
CA GLN A 211 -21.53 -8.63 0.81
C GLN A 211 -21.81 -8.66 -0.72
N ASN A 212 -20.91 -8.09 -1.53
CA ASN A 212 -21.01 -8.08 -3.00
C ASN A 212 -20.80 -9.45 -3.69
N GLY A 213 -20.65 -10.53 -2.91
CA GLY A 213 -20.43 -11.90 -3.38
C GLY A 213 -18.97 -12.16 -3.80
N GLN A 214 -18.09 -11.16 -3.71
CA GLN A 214 -16.66 -11.37 -3.89
C GLN A 214 -16.07 -11.94 -2.59
N HIS A 215 -15.00 -12.70 -2.71
CA HIS A 215 -14.31 -13.32 -1.59
C HIS A 215 -12.98 -12.60 -1.33
N TYR A 216 -12.56 -12.53 -0.10
CA TYR A 216 -11.23 -12.05 0.27
C TYR A 216 -10.70 -12.92 1.41
N PHE A 217 -9.48 -12.66 1.84
CA PHE A 217 -8.94 -13.29 3.03
C PHE A 217 -8.38 -12.26 4.01
N THR A 218 -8.39 -12.60 5.28
CA THR A 218 -7.66 -11.90 6.34
C THR A 218 -6.62 -12.81 6.94
N VAL A 219 -5.54 -12.21 7.44
CA VAL A 219 -4.57 -12.88 8.31
C VAL A 219 -4.89 -12.45 9.74
N VAL A 220 -5.04 -13.40 10.65
CA VAL A 220 -5.35 -13.14 12.06
C VAL A 220 -4.19 -13.53 12.98
N ALA A 221 -3.98 -12.75 14.03
CA ALA A 221 -3.06 -13.10 15.11
C ALA A 221 -3.72 -14.08 16.10
N SER A 222 -2.93 -14.63 17.03
CA SER A 222 -3.41 -15.58 18.05
C SER A 222 -4.54 -15.03 18.96
N ASN A 223 -4.71 -13.71 19.01
CA ASN A 223 -5.78 -13.02 19.72
C ASN A 223 -7.03 -12.73 18.85
N ASN A 224 -7.09 -13.28 17.64
CA ASN A 224 -8.12 -13.05 16.61
C ASN A 224 -8.19 -11.62 16.07
N GLU A 225 -7.16 -10.78 16.29
CA GLU A 225 -7.07 -9.48 15.62
C GLU A 225 -6.63 -9.67 14.17
N THR A 226 -7.27 -8.95 13.24
CA THR A 226 -6.83 -8.92 11.85
C THR A 226 -5.54 -8.11 11.75
N ILE A 227 -4.51 -8.74 11.17
CA ILE A 227 -3.17 -8.16 11.00
C ILE A 227 -2.82 -7.95 9.53
N GLY A 228 -3.71 -8.33 8.62
CA GLY A 228 -3.59 -8.04 7.20
C GLY A 228 -4.81 -8.51 6.44
N ARG A 229 -5.07 -7.87 5.30
CA ARG A 229 -6.19 -8.17 4.41
C ARG A 229 -5.66 -8.33 2.98
N GLY A 230 -6.11 -9.40 2.32
CA GLY A 230 -5.89 -9.62 0.89
C GLY A 230 -6.94 -8.91 0.03
N GLU A 231 -6.73 -8.94 -1.28
CA GLU A 231 -7.66 -8.34 -2.24
C GLU A 231 -9.00 -9.09 -2.37
N LEU A 232 -9.93 -8.48 -3.12
CA LEU A 232 -11.21 -9.09 -3.48
C LEU A 232 -11.07 -9.96 -4.73
N TYR A 233 -11.68 -11.14 -4.67
CA TYR A 233 -11.66 -12.17 -5.69
C TYR A 233 -13.08 -12.54 -6.10
N VAL A 234 -13.26 -12.90 -7.36
CA VAL A 234 -14.57 -13.34 -7.89
C VAL A 234 -15.03 -14.71 -7.38
N SER A 235 -14.16 -15.47 -6.71
CA SER A 235 -14.51 -16.80 -6.17
C SER A 235 -13.71 -17.14 -4.92
N LYS A 236 -14.32 -17.97 -4.05
CA LYS A 236 -13.67 -18.50 -2.85
C LYS A 236 -12.35 -19.20 -3.18
N TYR A 237 -12.33 -20.00 -4.24
CA TYR A 237 -11.14 -20.71 -4.71
C TYR A 237 -9.98 -19.75 -5.02
N ASN A 238 -10.26 -18.62 -5.67
CA ASN A 238 -9.23 -17.64 -5.98
C ASN A 238 -8.72 -16.93 -4.71
N ALA A 239 -9.60 -16.65 -3.74
CA ALA A 239 -9.18 -16.11 -2.44
C ALA A 239 -8.30 -17.08 -1.65
N GLU A 240 -8.63 -18.38 -1.66
CA GLU A 240 -7.80 -19.43 -1.06
C GLU A 240 -6.41 -19.52 -1.72
N ARG A 241 -6.34 -19.39 -3.04
CA ARG A 241 -5.08 -19.34 -3.78
C ARG A 241 -4.25 -18.10 -3.43
N GLY A 242 -4.89 -16.93 -3.33
CA GLY A 242 -4.24 -15.70 -2.88
C GLY A 242 -3.68 -15.80 -1.47
N ALA A 243 -4.45 -16.36 -0.54
CA ALA A 243 -4.02 -16.62 0.83
C ALA A 243 -2.78 -17.53 0.88
N GLU A 244 -2.78 -18.62 0.11
CA GLU A 244 -1.64 -19.53 0.02
C GLU A 244 -0.39 -18.86 -0.58
N THR A 245 -0.57 -17.98 -1.58
CA THR A 245 0.52 -17.19 -2.14
C THR A 245 1.13 -16.25 -1.11
N VAL A 246 0.30 -15.53 -0.33
CA VAL A 246 0.78 -14.69 0.79
C VAL A 246 1.52 -15.52 1.82
N ARG A 247 0.96 -16.65 2.26
CA ARG A 247 1.59 -17.56 3.24
C ARG A 247 2.97 -18.03 2.77
N ARG A 248 3.09 -18.42 1.51
CA ARG A 248 4.36 -18.84 0.89
C ARG A 248 5.39 -17.71 0.90
N ILE A 249 4.98 -16.49 0.55
CA ILE A 249 5.86 -15.32 0.54
C ILE A 249 6.33 -14.97 1.96
N ILE A 250 5.42 -15.01 2.95
CA ILE A 250 5.78 -14.75 4.35
C ILE A 250 6.82 -15.78 4.81
N ARG A 251 6.61 -17.06 4.50
CA ARG A 251 7.58 -18.10 4.81
C ARG A 251 8.94 -17.87 4.16
N GLU A 252 8.97 -17.47 2.88
CA GLU A 252 10.21 -17.11 2.19
C GLU A 252 10.95 -15.99 2.93
N LEU A 253 10.24 -14.94 3.35
CA LEU A 253 10.82 -13.82 4.10
C LEU A 253 11.31 -14.22 5.49
N THR A 254 10.62 -15.11 6.20
CA THR A 254 11.05 -15.58 7.52
C THR A 254 12.24 -16.52 7.45
N ASP A 255 12.28 -17.41 6.45
CA ASP A 255 13.37 -18.36 6.27
C ASP A 255 14.67 -17.63 5.87
N VAL A 256 14.59 -16.57 5.04
CA VAL A 256 15.73 -15.70 4.72
C VAL A 256 16.26 -14.99 5.97
N ALA A 257 15.37 -14.40 6.78
CA ALA A 257 15.78 -13.72 8.01
C ALA A 257 16.50 -14.66 9.00
N ALA A 258 16.02 -15.89 9.15
CA ALA A 258 16.68 -16.89 10.00
C ALA A 258 18.11 -17.24 9.51
N GLY A 259 18.34 -17.22 8.18
CA GLY A 259 19.65 -17.40 7.60
C GLY A 259 20.61 -16.23 7.89
N ASP A 260 20.11 -14.99 7.75
CA ASP A 260 20.90 -13.78 8.02
C ASP A 260 21.29 -13.68 9.50
N ASP A 261 20.38 -14.00 10.43
CA ASP A 261 20.66 -14.05 11.87
C ASP A 261 21.72 -15.09 12.23
N ALA A 262 21.67 -16.27 11.58
CA ALA A 262 22.67 -17.32 11.77
C ALA A 262 24.06 -16.89 11.25
N ILE A 263 24.11 -16.18 10.13
CA ILE A 263 25.34 -15.62 9.58
C ILE A 263 25.88 -14.53 10.52
N GLN A 264 25.04 -13.61 10.98
CA GLN A 264 25.47 -12.54 11.89
C GLN A 264 26.04 -13.12 13.20
N THR A 265 25.34 -14.09 13.80
CA THR A 265 25.82 -14.78 15.01
C THR A 265 27.18 -15.44 14.79
N ALA A 266 27.38 -16.09 13.63
CA ALA A 266 28.65 -16.71 13.28
C ALA A 266 29.77 -15.69 13.10
N VAL A 267 29.49 -14.54 12.47
CA VAL A 267 30.47 -13.44 12.32
C VAL A 267 30.86 -12.86 13.68
N GLU A 268 29.90 -12.60 14.56
CA GLU A 268 30.17 -12.08 15.91
C GLU A 268 31.00 -13.05 16.75
N ALA A 269 30.75 -14.36 16.64
CA ALA A 269 31.56 -15.39 17.30
C ALA A 269 33.01 -15.43 16.77
N VAL A 270 33.22 -15.22 15.47
CA VAL A 270 34.57 -15.15 14.87
C VAL A 270 35.30 -13.87 15.32
N VAL A 271 34.61 -12.73 15.35
CA VAL A 271 35.20 -11.45 15.79
C VAL A 271 35.56 -11.48 17.28
N THR A 272 34.73 -12.09 18.12
CA THR A 272 35.02 -12.23 19.57
C THR A 272 36.09 -13.28 19.87
N GLY A 273 36.29 -14.26 18.98
CA GLY A 273 37.36 -15.26 19.07
C GLY A 273 38.70 -14.83 18.45
N ALA A 274 38.75 -13.68 17.77
CA ALA A 274 40.00 -13.10 17.29
C ALA A 274 40.70 -12.38 18.46
N ASP A 275 41.60 -13.10 19.15
CA ASP A 275 42.63 -12.47 19.98
C ASP A 275 43.49 -11.60 19.05
N TYR A 276 43.18 -10.31 18.98
CA TYR A 276 44.10 -9.34 18.42
C TYR A 276 45.33 -9.34 19.33
N THR A 277 46.38 -10.04 18.91
CA THR A 277 47.72 -9.86 19.48
C THR A 277 47.99 -8.37 19.49
N SER A 278 48.01 -7.78 20.68
CA SER A 278 48.29 -6.36 20.84
C SER A 278 49.61 -6.03 20.14
N GLU A 279 49.70 -4.84 19.57
CA GLU A 279 50.86 -4.32 18.81
C GLU A 279 52.19 -4.29 19.61
N ALA A 280 52.17 -4.75 20.87
CA ALA A 280 53.32 -4.94 21.74
C ALA A 280 54.16 -6.22 21.45
N ASP A 281 53.68 -7.13 20.58
CA ASP A 281 54.38 -8.38 20.24
C ASP A 281 55.10 -8.38 18.87
N TYR A 282 55.20 -7.22 18.19
CA TYR A 282 56.03 -7.12 16.99
C TYR A 282 57.51 -6.94 17.36
N PRO A 283 58.42 -7.86 16.94
CA PRO A 283 59.83 -7.85 17.31
C PRO A 283 60.65 -6.72 16.65
#